data_AF-A0A419H586-F1
#
_entry.id   AF-A0A419H586-F1
#
_cell.length_a   1.000
_cell.length_b   1.000
_cell.length_c   1.000
_cell.angle_alpha   90.00
_cell.angle_beta   90.00
_cell.angle_gamma   90.00
#
_symmetry.space_group_name_H-M   'P 1'
#
loop_
_entity.id
_entity.type
_entity.pdbx_description
1 polymer ?
#
loop_
_entity_poly.entity_id
_entity_poly.type
_entity_poly.pdbx_seq_one_letter_code
_entity_poly.pdbx_strand_id
1 'polypeptide(L)'
;MKGFFKNPLNRKIITIFTFLLIIIIILFSSNYIIISENFSDPWFARVASVATALASIFALLVLYFTYRSLAINREMINEMRSQSSPAVTVKIIPDKDNFNMLNLSIKNTGGGPAYDINVTFDPDLPYEFSNAKTLNNLIALKNMPLLEKGEEVQFFYRSAISFKEDNSSSKIS
;
A
#
# COMPACT_ATOMS: atom_id res chain seq x y z
N MET A 1 -35.84 -17.31 -15.63
CA MET A 1 -34.97 -18.21 -14.84
C MET A 1 -33.92 -19.03 -15.63
N LYS A 2 -33.64 -18.76 -16.93
CA LYS A 2 -32.63 -19.54 -17.71
C LYS A 2 -31.19 -18.95 -17.70
N GLY A 3 -30.99 -17.77 -17.11
CA GLY A 3 -29.68 -17.07 -17.12
C GLY A 3 -28.74 -17.39 -15.95
N PHE A 4 -29.23 -17.98 -14.86
CA PHE A 4 -28.45 -18.13 -13.62
C PHE A 4 -27.42 -19.28 -13.68
N PHE A 5 -27.61 -20.27 -14.57
CA PHE A 5 -26.76 -21.46 -14.69
C PHE A 5 -25.58 -21.32 -15.66
N LYS A 6 -25.50 -20.24 -16.45
CA LYS A 6 -24.43 -20.05 -17.45
C LYS A 6 -23.16 -19.40 -16.90
N ASN A 7 -23.19 -18.89 -15.67
CA ASN A 7 -22.05 -18.21 -15.07
C ASN A 7 -21.11 -19.25 -14.43
N PRO A 8 -19.81 -19.32 -14.81
CA PRO A 8 -18.87 -20.33 -14.28
C PRO A 8 -18.70 -20.24 -12.76
N LEU A 9 -18.91 -19.05 -12.18
CA LEU A 9 -18.91 -18.81 -10.74
C LEU A 9 -20.09 -19.54 -10.04
N ASN A 10 -21.29 -19.48 -10.63
CA ASN A 10 -22.50 -20.11 -10.08
C ASN A 10 -22.40 -21.64 -10.12
N ARG A 11 -21.73 -22.21 -11.13
CA ARG A 11 -21.50 -23.66 -11.21
C ARG A 11 -20.60 -24.17 -10.07
N LYS A 12 -19.56 -23.42 -9.69
CA LYS A 12 -18.69 -23.78 -8.56
C LYS A 12 -19.45 -23.71 -7.23
N ILE A 13 -20.24 -22.67 -7.02
CA ILE A 13 -21.06 -22.50 -5.82
C ILE A 13 -22.08 -23.64 -5.68
N ILE A 14 -22.78 -23.99 -6.77
CA ILE A 14 -23.74 -25.11 -6.78
C ILE A 14 -23.03 -26.43 -6.46
N THR A 15 -21.83 -26.67 -7.00
CA THR A 15 -21.07 -27.89 -6.76
C THR A 15 -20.65 -28.02 -5.28
N ILE A 16 -20.16 -26.94 -4.68
CA ILE A 16 -19.82 -26.87 -3.26
C ILE A 16 -21.06 -27.13 -2.40
N PHE A 17 -22.18 -26.48 -2.73
CA PHE A 17 -23.43 -26.64 -2.00
C PHE A 17 -23.97 -28.08 -2.08
N THR A 18 -23.94 -28.71 -3.26
CA THR A 18 -24.33 -30.12 -3.41
C THR A 18 -23.43 -31.06 -2.61
N PHE A 19 -22.13 -30.80 -2.57
CA PHE A 19 -21.19 -31.60 -1.79
C PHE A 19 -21.47 -31.49 -0.29
N LEU A 20 -21.73 -30.28 0.20
CA LEU A 20 -22.07 -30.02 1.60
C LEU A 20 -23.39 -30.70 2.00
N LEU A 21 -24.39 -30.66 1.10
CA LEU A 21 -25.67 -31.32 1.30
C LEU A 21 -25.53 -32.86 1.35
N ILE A 22 -24.67 -33.44 0.51
CA ILE A 22 -24.32 -34.88 0.56
C ILE A 22 -23.70 -35.24 1.91
N ILE A 23 -22.76 -34.44 2.42
CA ILE A 23 -22.15 -34.67 3.74
C ILE A 23 -23.21 -34.67 4.84
N ILE A 24 -24.12 -33.69 4.84
CA ILE A 24 -25.19 -33.59 5.84
C ILE A 24 -26.10 -34.83 5.78
N ILE A 25 -26.47 -35.29 4.58
CA ILE A 25 -27.29 -36.50 4.41
C ILE A 25 -26.56 -37.74 4.96
N ILE A 26 -25.26 -37.88 4.70
CA ILE A 26 -24.44 -38.99 5.20
C ILE A 26 -24.36 -38.96 6.74
N LEU A 27 -24.21 -37.78 7.34
CA LEU A 27 -24.18 -37.63 8.79
C LEU A 27 -25.54 -37.98 9.43
N PHE A 28 -26.64 -37.58 8.79
CA PHE A 28 -27.98 -37.88 9.28
C PHE A 28 -28.33 -39.37 9.14
N SER A 29 -27.95 -39.99 8.02
CA SER A 29 -28.19 -41.43 7.78
C SER A 29 -27.35 -42.31 8.69
N SER A 30 -26.07 -41.97 8.90
CA SER A 30 -25.23 -42.68 9.86
C SER A 30 -25.78 -42.57 11.30
N ASN A 31 -26.24 -41.39 11.71
CA ASN A 31 -26.86 -41.21 13.02
C ASN A 31 -28.15 -42.04 13.17
N TYR A 32 -29.01 -42.06 12.14
CA TYR A 32 -30.23 -42.88 12.13
C TYR A 32 -29.93 -44.38 12.25
N ILE A 33 -28.94 -44.88 11.50
CA ILE A 33 -28.49 -46.29 11.60
C ILE A 33 -28.00 -46.61 13.01
N ILE A 34 -27.21 -45.70 13.58
CA ILE A 34 -26.65 -45.83 14.94
C ILE A 34 -27.74 -45.85 16.02
N ILE A 35 -28.83 -45.09 15.86
CA ILE A 35 -29.98 -45.12 16.77
C ILE A 35 -30.82 -46.39 16.56
N SER A 36 -30.92 -46.88 15.33
CA SER A 36 -31.73 -48.06 14.99
C SER A 36 -31.13 -49.37 15.49
N GLU A 37 -29.80 -49.42 15.66
CA GLU A 37 -29.12 -50.53 16.29
C GLU A 37 -28.89 -50.23 17.78
N ASN A 38 -29.26 -51.17 18.66
CA ASN A 38 -29.02 -51.05 20.11
C ASN A 38 -27.53 -51.27 20.43
N PHE A 39 -26.67 -50.34 20.00
CA PHE A 39 -25.27 -50.31 20.39
C PHE A 39 -25.16 -50.06 21.90
N SER A 40 -24.30 -50.81 22.58
CA SER A 40 -24.05 -50.64 24.00
C SER A 40 -23.32 -49.32 24.29
N ASP A 41 -23.61 -48.66 25.42
CA ASP A 41 -22.94 -47.42 25.86
C ASP A 41 -21.40 -47.44 25.77
N PRO A 42 -20.68 -48.54 26.08
CA PRO A 42 -19.23 -48.59 25.97
C PRO A 42 -18.71 -48.45 24.53
N TRP A 43 -19.51 -48.81 23.51
CA TRP A 43 -19.13 -48.68 22.11
C TRP A 43 -19.06 -47.21 21.69
N PHE A 44 -20.07 -46.43 22.07
CA PHE A 44 -20.12 -44.98 21.82
C PHE A 44 -18.94 -44.25 22.46
N ALA A 45 -18.62 -44.58 23.72
CA ALA A 45 -17.50 -43.98 24.43
C ALA A 45 -16.16 -44.20 23.69
N ARG A 46 -15.95 -45.40 23.13
CA ARG A 46 -14.74 -45.72 22.35
C ARG A 46 -14.67 -44.90 21.07
N VAL A 47 -15.75 -44.85 20.29
CA VAL A 47 -15.79 -44.08 19.04
C VAL A 47 -15.61 -42.58 19.30
N ALA A 48 -16.28 -42.05 20.33
CA ALA A 48 -16.16 -40.66 20.73
C ALA A 48 -14.73 -40.31 21.17
N SER A 49 -14.06 -41.19 21.91
CA SER A 49 -12.66 -40.99 22.34
C SER A 49 -11.68 -40.92 21.16
N VAL A 50 -11.87 -41.76 20.13
CA VAL A 50 -11.04 -41.72 18.91
C VAL A 50 -11.33 -40.46 18.10
N ALA A 51 -12.60 -40.09 17.96
CA ALA A 51 -13.00 -38.88 17.24
C ALA A 51 -12.45 -37.60 17.90
N THR A 52 -12.51 -37.50 19.22
CA THR A 52 -11.95 -36.36 19.98
C THR A 52 -10.43 -36.31 19.92
N ALA A 53 -9.75 -37.46 19.97
CA ALA A 53 -8.30 -37.52 19.76
C ALA A 53 -7.90 -37.02 18.36
N LEU A 54 -8.59 -37.49 17.30
CA LEU A 54 -8.37 -37.02 15.93
C LEU A 54 -8.66 -35.51 15.79
N ALA A 55 -9.79 -35.04 16.32
CA ALA A 55 -10.15 -33.63 16.29
C ALA A 55 -9.09 -32.76 16.97
N SER A 56 -8.51 -33.22 18.09
CA SER A 56 -7.45 -32.51 18.80
C SER A 56 -6.17 -32.41 17.97
N ILE A 57 -5.79 -33.48 17.25
CA ILE A 57 -4.64 -33.47 16.32
C ILE A 57 -4.87 -32.46 15.19
N PHE A 58 -6.06 -32.48 14.58
CA PHE A 58 -6.40 -31.51 13.53
C PHE A 58 -6.43 -30.08 14.05
N ALA A 59 -6.94 -29.83 15.26
CA ALA A 59 -6.94 -28.51 15.87
C ALA A 59 -5.52 -27.98 16.07
N LEU A 60 -4.57 -28.83 16.52
CA LEU A 60 -3.16 -28.46 16.65
C LEU A 60 -2.52 -28.15 15.29
N LEU A 61 -2.82 -28.93 14.25
CA LEU A 61 -2.34 -28.67 12.90
C LEU A 61 -2.86 -27.33 12.36
N VAL A 62 -4.16 -27.07 12.51
CA VAL A 62 -4.77 -25.78 12.11
C VAL A 62 -4.11 -24.63 12.86
N LEU A 63 -3.95 -24.74 14.18
CA LEU A 63 -3.27 -23.74 14.99
C LEU A 63 -1.84 -23.46 14.49
N TYR A 64 -1.08 -24.51 14.18
CA TYR A 64 0.27 -24.38 13.64
C TYR A 64 0.28 -23.67 12.28
N PHE A 65 -0.62 -24.03 11.37
CA PHE A 65 -0.75 -23.37 10.07
C PHE A 65 -1.15 -21.90 10.20
N THR A 66 -2.12 -21.60 11.07
CA THR A 66 -2.55 -20.22 11.35
C THR A 66 -1.40 -19.40 11.91
N TYR A 67 -0.64 -19.95 12.86
CA TYR A 67 0.53 -19.29 13.43
C TYR A 67 1.59 -18.96 12.37
N ARG A 68 1.92 -19.94 11.51
CA ARG A 68 2.87 -19.74 10.40
C ARG A 68 2.39 -18.70 9.39
N SER A 69 1.11 -18.74 9.01
CA SER A 69 0.53 -17.75 8.10
C SER A 69 0.60 -16.34 8.67
N LEU A 70 0.33 -16.19 9.98
CA LEU A 70 0.40 -14.89 10.64
C LEU A 70 1.84 -14.35 10.72
N ALA A 71 2.84 -15.21 10.92
CA ALA A 71 4.25 -14.83 10.88
C ALA A 71 4.66 -14.31 9.49
N ILE A 72 4.33 -15.04 8.43
CA ILE A 72 4.60 -14.65 7.05
C ILE A 72 3.92 -13.32 6.70
N ASN A 73 2.65 -13.15 7.09
CA ASN A 73 1.93 -11.90 6.84
C ASN A 73 2.58 -10.71 7.53
N ARG A 74 3.13 -10.88 8.75
CA ARG A 74 3.85 -9.82 9.46
C ARG A 74 5.14 -9.41 8.75
N GLU A 75 5.91 -10.38 8.27
CA GLU A 75 7.12 -10.14 7.48
C GLU A 75 6.77 -9.37 6.19
N MET A 76 5.75 -9.83 5.46
CA MET A 76 5.27 -9.19 4.24
C MET A 76 4.80 -7.74 4.49
N ILE A 77 4.08 -7.48 5.58
CA ILE A 77 3.63 -6.13 5.94
C ILE A 77 4.83 -5.22 6.25
N ASN A 78 5.86 -5.74 6.93
CA ASN A 78 7.06 -4.96 7.23
C ASN A 78 7.86 -4.63 5.97
N GLU A 79 7.97 -5.58 5.03
CA GLU A 79 8.59 -5.34 3.73
C GLU A 79 7.81 -4.28 2.93
N MET A 80 6.47 -4.39 2.87
CA MET A 80 5.63 -3.39 2.22
C MET A 80 5.79 -2.00 2.85
N ARG A 81 5.90 -1.90 4.18
CA ARG A 81 6.13 -0.63 4.87
C ARG A 81 7.48 -0.01 4.49
N SER A 82 8.52 -0.83 4.37
CA SER A 82 9.84 -0.36 3.95
C SER A 82 9.85 0.11 2.50
N GLN A 83 9.14 -0.59 1.61
CA GLN A 83 8.98 -0.17 0.21
C GLN A 83 8.09 1.07 0.08
N SER A 84 7.10 1.24 0.96
CA SER A 84 6.21 2.40 0.99
C SER A 84 6.80 3.61 1.69
N SER A 85 8.09 3.61 2.07
CA SER A 85 8.68 4.80 2.69
C SER A 85 8.68 5.95 1.68
N PRO A 86 8.21 7.16 2.07
CA PRO A 86 8.33 8.33 1.22
C PRO A 86 9.81 8.70 1.04
N ALA A 87 10.18 9.07 -0.17
CA ALA A 87 11.52 9.57 -0.47
C ALA A 87 11.39 10.74 -1.44
N VAL A 88 11.75 11.93 -1.00
CA VAL A 88 11.66 13.15 -1.81
C VAL A 88 13.03 13.50 -2.34
N THR A 89 13.15 13.71 -3.64
CA THR A 89 14.38 14.13 -4.31
C THR A 89 14.19 15.51 -4.89
N VAL A 90 15.12 16.41 -4.58
CA VAL A 90 15.16 17.77 -5.12
C VAL A 90 16.27 17.84 -6.18
N LYS A 91 15.95 18.35 -7.37
CA LYS A 91 16.88 18.56 -8.48
C LYS A 91 16.88 20.01 -8.88
N ILE A 92 18.07 20.56 -9.12
CA ILE A 92 18.26 21.90 -9.66
C ILE A 92 18.92 21.72 -11.03
N ILE A 93 18.22 22.12 -12.09
CA ILE A 93 18.69 21.93 -13.47
C ILE A 93 18.64 23.29 -14.17
N PRO A 94 19.74 23.76 -14.79
CA PRO A 94 19.69 24.97 -15.60
C PRO A 94 18.73 24.76 -16.78
N ASP A 95 17.92 25.77 -17.07
CA ASP A 95 17.00 25.71 -18.19
C ASP A 95 17.76 25.63 -19.52
N LYS A 96 17.30 24.79 -20.44
CA LYS A 96 17.99 24.56 -21.72
C LYS A 96 17.91 25.77 -22.65
N ASP A 97 16.84 26.55 -22.53
CA ASP A 97 16.55 27.67 -23.41
C ASP A 97 17.00 29.00 -22.77
N ASN A 98 17.08 29.06 -21.43
CA ASN A 98 17.52 30.25 -20.70
C ASN A 98 18.57 29.94 -19.62
N PHE A 99 19.83 30.31 -19.88
CA PHE A 99 20.92 30.22 -18.88
C PHE A 99 20.66 31.00 -17.58
N ASN A 100 19.75 31.97 -17.62
CA ASN A 100 19.36 32.80 -16.47
C ASN A 100 18.21 32.20 -15.63
N MET A 101 17.73 31.00 -15.99
CA MET A 101 16.68 30.28 -15.29
C MET A 101 17.19 28.95 -14.76
N LEU A 102 16.81 28.64 -13.52
CA LEU A 102 17.03 27.36 -12.87
C LEU A 102 15.67 26.71 -12.63
N ASN A 103 15.55 25.45 -13.06
CA ASN A 103 14.37 24.64 -12.84
C ASN A 103 14.61 23.79 -11.59
N LEU A 104 13.82 24.06 -10.55
CA LEU A 104 13.77 23.28 -9.34
C LEU A 104 12.67 22.21 -9.49
N SER A 105 13.04 20.95 -9.46
CA SER A 105 12.11 19.82 -9.50
C SER A 105 12.13 19.09 -8.16
N ILE A 106 10.98 19.02 -7.50
CA ILE A 106 10.78 18.27 -6.25
C ILE A 106 9.91 17.07 -6.60
N LYS A 107 10.47 15.86 -6.47
CA LYS A 107 9.80 14.63 -6.88
C LYS A 107 9.77 13.60 -5.77
N ASN A 108 8.64 12.95 -5.56
CA ASN A 108 8.57 11.77 -4.69
C ASN A 108 9.03 10.53 -5.46
N THR A 109 10.24 10.09 -5.18
CA THR A 109 10.86 8.87 -5.70
C THR A 109 10.61 7.64 -4.81
N GLY A 110 10.01 7.84 -3.63
CA GLY A 110 9.64 6.77 -2.70
C GLY A 110 8.44 5.95 -3.17
N GLY A 111 8.20 4.82 -2.50
CA GLY A 111 7.07 3.96 -2.85
C GLY A 111 5.75 4.31 -2.17
N GLY A 112 5.74 5.31 -1.28
CA GLY A 112 4.54 5.83 -0.63
C GLY A 112 4.44 7.36 -0.69
N PRO A 113 3.27 7.92 -0.36
CA PRO A 113 3.01 9.37 -0.39
C PRO A 113 3.85 10.12 0.65
N ALA A 114 4.37 11.28 0.26
CA ALA A 114 5.08 12.20 1.14
C ALA A 114 4.13 13.32 1.59
N TYR A 115 4.02 13.54 2.90
CA TYR A 115 3.15 14.54 3.51
C TYR A 115 3.97 15.63 4.18
N ASP A 116 3.38 16.82 4.31
CA ASP A 116 3.93 17.95 5.07
C ASP A 116 5.38 18.29 4.69
N ILE A 117 5.63 18.39 3.38
CA ILE A 117 6.97 18.60 2.85
C ILE A 117 7.35 20.07 3.02
N ASN A 118 8.48 20.30 3.70
CA ASN A 118 9.10 21.61 3.86
C ASN A 118 10.50 21.59 3.23
N VAL A 119 10.70 22.44 2.22
CA VAL A 119 11.97 22.61 1.52
C VAL A 119 12.59 23.93 1.92
N THR A 120 13.81 23.87 2.44
CA THR A 120 14.58 25.04 2.85
C THR A 120 15.91 25.06 2.12
N PHE A 121 16.37 26.26 1.78
CA PHE A 121 17.63 26.55 1.13
C PHE A 121 18.57 27.25 2.11
N ASP A 122 19.81 26.80 2.15
CA ASP A 122 20.91 27.42 2.90
C ASP A 122 22.12 27.56 1.96
N PRO A 123 22.50 28.78 1.53
CA PRO A 123 21.95 30.07 1.94
C PRO A 123 20.56 30.36 1.34
N ASP A 124 19.76 31.20 2.02
CA ASP A 124 18.45 31.64 1.52
C ASP A 124 18.63 32.55 0.29
N LEU A 125 17.87 32.28 -0.76
CA LEU A 125 18.00 32.92 -2.06
C LEU A 125 16.91 33.98 -2.25
N PRO A 126 17.23 35.17 -2.80
CA PRO A 126 16.26 36.25 -2.99
C PRO A 126 15.23 35.89 -4.07
N TYR A 127 13.96 36.20 -3.83
CA TYR A 127 12.88 35.97 -4.79
C TYR A 127 12.00 37.23 -4.91
N GLU A 128 12.28 38.05 -5.92
CA GLU A 128 11.70 39.40 -6.06
C GLU A 128 10.26 39.44 -6.59
N PHE A 129 9.72 38.32 -7.07
CA PHE A 129 8.38 38.27 -7.68
C PHE A 129 7.23 38.01 -6.68
N SER A 130 7.51 37.88 -5.38
CA SER A 130 6.49 37.59 -4.35
C SER A 130 6.73 38.39 -3.08
N ASN A 131 5.64 38.67 -2.35
CA ASN A 131 5.66 39.25 -0.99
C ASN A 131 6.55 38.46 0.00
N ALA A 132 6.93 37.23 -0.35
CA ALA A 132 7.82 36.36 0.41
C ALA A 132 9.27 36.87 0.53
N LYS A 133 9.74 37.75 -0.38
CA LYS A 133 11.12 38.31 -0.48
C LYS A 133 12.25 37.27 -0.68
N THR A 134 12.09 36.04 -0.20
CA THR A 134 13.07 34.95 -0.29
C THR A 134 12.40 33.63 -0.64
N LEU A 135 13.17 32.67 -1.14
CA LEU A 135 12.70 31.34 -1.56
C LEU A 135 12.13 30.54 -0.38
N ASN A 136 12.75 30.63 0.80
CA ASN A 136 12.29 29.92 2.01
C ASN A 136 10.91 30.36 2.52
N ASN A 137 10.46 31.56 2.14
CA ASN A 137 9.16 32.10 2.54
C ASN A 137 8.03 31.77 1.56
N LEU A 138 8.29 31.04 0.47
CA LEU A 138 7.26 30.63 -0.47
C LEU A 138 6.37 29.54 0.14
N ILE A 139 5.04 29.78 0.14
CA ILE A 139 4.04 28.83 0.68
C ILE A 139 4.20 27.45 0.02
N ALA A 140 4.47 27.42 -1.28
CA ALA A 140 4.63 26.19 -2.05
C ALA A 140 5.86 25.34 -1.65
N LEU A 141 6.84 25.94 -0.96
CA LEU A 141 8.01 25.23 -0.44
C LEU A 141 7.90 24.97 1.07
N LYS A 142 7.22 25.84 1.82
CA LYS A 142 7.09 25.75 3.27
C LYS A 142 6.05 24.71 3.73
N ASN A 143 4.93 24.63 3.01
CA ASN A 143 3.77 23.82 3.39
C ASN A 143 3.21 23.06 2.18
N MET A 144 4.00 22.17 1.58
CA MET A 144 3.50 21.33 0.50
C MET A 144 2.72 20.13 1.10
N PRO A 145 1.40 20.04 0.88
CA PRO A 145 0.52 19.16 1.67
C PRO A 145 0.70 17.68 1.35
N LEU A 146 0.91 17.34 0.08
CA LEU A 146 1.00 15.97 -0.40
C LEU A 146 1.80 15.93 -1.69
N LEU A 147 2.66 14.93 -1.81
CA LEU A 147 3.27 14.51 -3.05
C LEU A 147 3.07 13.00 -3.21
N GLU A 148 2.20 12.61 -4.14
CA GLU A 148 1.92 11.20 -4.44
C GLU A 148 3.15 10.50 -5.02
N LYS A 149 3.11 9.17 -5.06
CA LYS A 149 4.21 8.36 -5.63
C LYS A 149 4.46 8.76 -7.09
N GLY A 150 5.66 9.23 -7.38
CA GLY A 150 6.07 9.64 -8.72
C GLY A 150 5.60 11.03 -9.14
N GLU A 151 4.83 11.72 -8.30
CA GLU A 151 4.41 13.10 -8.52
C GLU A 151 5.62 14.04 -8.38
N GLU A 152 5.59 15.11 -9.16
CA GLU A 152 6.67 16.06 -9.31
C GLU A 152 6.10 17.48 -9.37
N VAL A 153 6.65 18.36 -8.54
CA VAL A 153 6.37 19.79 -8.57
C VAL A 153 7.59 20.51 -9.12
N GLN A 154 7.37 21.31 -10.16
CA GLN A 154 8.42 22.08 -10.81
C GLN A 154 8.23 23.57 -10.53
N PHE A 155 9.32 24.23 -10.14
CA PHE A 155 9.39 25.66 -9.90
C PHE A 155 10.50 26.27 -10.76
N PHE A 156 10.24 27.46 -11.29
CA PHE A 156 11.20 28.21 -12.08
C PHE A 156 11.78 29.33 -11.22
N TYR A 157 13.11 29.38 -11.11
CA TYR A 157 13.85 30.40 -10.39
C TYR A 157 14.71 31.21 -11.36
N ARG A 158 14.64 32.54 -11.31
CA ARG A 158 15.53 33.40 -12.11
C ARG A 158 16.80 33.66 -11.31
N SER A 159 17.93 33.18 -11.79
CA SER A 159 19.22 33.27 -11.11
C SER A 159 19.92 34.61 -11.34
N ALA A 160 19.63 35.30 -12.46
CA ALA A 160 20.23 36.59 -12.79
C ALA A 160 19.19 37.71 -12.77
N ILE A 161 19.22 38.54 -11.72
CA ILE A 161 18.33 39.70 -11.55
C ILE A 161 19.00 41.01 -12.01
N SER A 162 20.34 41.15 -11.86
CA SER A 162 21.07 42.41 -12.11
C SER A 162 22.22 42.30 -13.14
N PHE A 163 22.15 41.41 -14.14
CA PHE A 163 23.21 41.36 -15.16
C PHE A 163 23.20 42.56 -16.13
N LYS A 164 22.13 43.37 -16.13
CA LYS A 164 21.90 44.42 -17.15
C LYS A 164 22.29 45.83 -16.71
N GLU A 165 22.47 46.09 -15.42
CA GLU A 165 22.80 47.43 -14.92
C GLU A 165 24.30 47.76 -15.05
N ASP A 166 25.18 46.77 -14.86
CA ASP A 166 26.63 46.99 -14.82
C ASP A 166 27.30 47.22 -16.19
N ASN A 167 26.64 46.83 -17.29
CA ASN A 167 27.18 47.01 -18.65
C ASN A 167 26.74 48.33 -19.33
N SER A 168 26.03 49.21 -18.64
CA SER A 168 25.56 50.49 -19.20
C SER A 168 26.48 51.69 -18.90
N SER A 169 27.54 51.51 -18.11
CA SER A 169 28.41 52.60 -17.63
C SER A 169 29.84 52.61 -18.18
N SER A 170 30.22 51.70 -19.09
CA SER A 170 31.45 51.89 -19.89
C SER A 170 31.12 52.58 -21.22
N LYS A 171 30.63 53.82 -21.14
CA LYS A 171 30.85 54.76 -22.24
C LYS A 171 32.35 55.01 -22.29
N ILE A 172 33.00 54.35 -23.24
CA ILE A 172 34.36 54.65 -23.68
C ILE A 172 34.35 56.14 -24.04
N SER A 173 35.05 56.93 -23.22
CA SER A 173 35.43 58.31 -23.49
C SER A 173 36.88 58.31 -23.92
#